data_AF-A0A8X7WRP7-F1
#
_entry.id   AF-A0A8X7WRP7-F1
#
_cell.length_a   1.000
_cell.length_b   1.000
_cell.length_c   1.000
_cell.angle_alpha   90.00
_cell.angle_beta   90.00
_cell.angle_gamma   90.00
#
_symmetry.space_group_name_H-M   'P 1'
#
loop_
_entity.id
_entity.type
_entity.pdbx_description
1 polymer ?
#
loop_
_entity_poly.entity_id
_entity_poly.type
_entity_poly.pdbx_seq_one_letter_code
_entity_poly.pdbx_strand_id
1 'polypeptide(L)'
;MPLNTVVNARDGSSRIVLSEPSGSRAEVSLYGGQVVSWKNERREQLLYMSTKAQMKPPKAIRGGLPICFPQFGNFGALERHGFARNRFWSFDNDPSPLPPANQQSTVDLVLKSTEDDLKIWPHSFELRVRISISPGKLTIIPRVRNTDPKAFSFMFALRNYLYVSDISEVRVEGLETLDYLDNLMRRERFTEQADAITFDGEIDRVYLNTPTKIAIIDHERKRTIELRKEGMPNAVVWNPWDKKAKSIADMGTRTTQQCYV
;
A
#
# COMPACT_ATOMS: atom_id res chain seq x y z
N MET A 1 -12.66 12.05 21.78
CA MET A 1 -11.76 11.12 21.07
C MET A 1 -12.44 10.73 19.78
N PRO A 2 -11.76 10.71 18.62
CA PRO A 2 -12.37 10.11 17.44
C PRO A 2 -12.61 8.62 17.73
N LEU A 3 -13.87 8.18 17.69
CA LEU A 3 -14.25 6.78 17.87
C LEU A 3 -13.84 5.99 16.63
N ASN A 4 -13.03 4.96 16.81
CA ASN A 4 -12.92 3.91 15.80
C ASN A 4 -14.19 3.08 15.87
N THR A 5 -14.94 3.03 14.76
CA THR A 5 -16.15 2.22 14.68
C THR A 5 -15.91 1.05 13.74
N VAL A 6 -16.20 -0.17 14.21
CA VAL A 6 -16.26 -1.34 13.33
C VAL A 6 -17.62 -1.31 12.64
N VAL A 7 -17.61 -1.26 11.30
CA VAL A 7 -18.81 -1.26 10.46
C VAL A 7 -18.82 -2.49 9.57
N ASN A 8 -19.99 -3.07 9.38
CA ASN A 8 -20.19 -4.10 8.36
C ASN A 8 -20.51 -3.41 7.04
N ALA A 9 -19.62 -3.58 6.05
CA ALA A 9 -19.84 -3.07 4.70
C ALA A 9 -20.86 -3.94 3.95
N ARG A 10 -21.43 -3.37 2.88
CA ARG A 10 -22.44 -4.05 2.04
C ARG A 10 -21.94 -5.34 1.38
N ASP A 11 -20.63 -5.49 1.24
CA ASP A 11 -19.96 -6.70 0.74
C ASP A 11 -19.82 -7.81 1.81
N GLY A 12 -20.34 -7.57 3.01
CA GLY A 12 -20.26 -8.47 4.16
C GLY A 12 -18.88 -8.49 4.84
N SER A 13 -17.97 -7.59 4.48
CA SER A 13 -16.69 -7.42 5.19
C SER A 13 -16.83 -6.46 6.37
N SER A 14 -16.18 -6.78 7.49
CA SER A 14 -16.04 -5.83 8.60
C SER A 14 -14.87 -4.89 8.34
N ARG A 15 -15.08 -3.59 8.57
CA ARG A 15 -14.09 -2.53 8.36
C ARG A 15 -14.00 -1.65 9.60
N ILE A 16 -12.79 -1.21 9.90
CA ILE A 16 -12.52 -0.24 10.95
C ILE A 16 -12.52 1.14 10.30
N VAL A 17 -13.40 2.01 10.76
CA VAL A 17 -13.49 3.38 10.27
C VAL A 17 -12.67 4.28 11.17
N LEU A 18 -11.71 4.97 10.57
CA LEU A 18 -10.99 6.08 11.19
C LEU A 18 -11.58 7.37 10.63
N SER A 19 -11.99 8.29 11.50
CA SER A 19 -12.48 9.60 11.10
C SER A 19 -11.93 10.68 12.00
N GLU A 20 -11.65 11.85 11.44
CA GLU A 20 -11.21 13.02 12.19
C GLU A 20 -12.20 14.20 12.00
N PRO A 21 -12.21 15.20 12.90
CA PRO A 21 -13.25 16.25 12.94
C PRO A 21 -13.42 17.10 11.67
N SER A 22 -12.37 17.33 10.87
CA SER A 22 -12.46 18.11 9.63
C SER A 22 -13.05 17.32 8.45
N GLY A 23 -13.28 16.01 8.62
CA GLY A 23 -14.07 15.19 7.71
C GLY A 23 -13.28 14.16 6.90
N SER A 24 -11.95 14.10 7.04
CA SER A 24 -11.14 13.04 6.46
C SER A 24 -11.52 11.69 7.09
N ARG A 25 -11.54 10.65 6.25
CA ARG A 25 -11.97 9.31 6.65
C ARG A 25 -11.15 8.23 5.97
N ALA A 26 -10.74 7.22 6.72
CA ALA A 26 -10.14 6.01 6.19
C ALA A 26 -10.91 4.77 6.64
N GLU A 27 -10.86 3.71 5.83
CA GLU A 27 -11.42 2.40 6.16
C GLU A 27 -10.33 1.35 6.06
N VAL A 28 -10.22 0.52 7.11
CA VAL A 28 -9.20 -0.52 7.23
C VAL A 28 -9.88 -1.88 7.31
N SER A 29 -9.45 -2.85 6.50
CA SER A 29 -9.88 -4.24 6.59
C SER A 29 -8.91 -5.02 7.49
N LEU A 30 -9.46 -5.84 8.38
CA LEU A 30 -8.66 -6.83 9.11
C LEU A 30 -8.09 -7.90 8.17
N TYR A 31 -8.73 -8.15 7.03
CA TYR A 31 -8.16 -8.99 6.00
C TYR A 31 -7.04 -8.22 5.28
N GLY A 32 -5.82 -8.75 5.40
CA GLY A 32 -4.59 -8.15 4.91
C GLY A 32 -4.08 -6.94 5.70
N GLY A 33 -4.74 -6.56 6.80
CA GLY A 33 -4.38 -5.37 7.59
C GLY A 33 -4.40 -4.09 6.75
N GLN A 34 -5.29 -4.05 5.76
CA GLN A 34 -5.17 -3.20 4.58
C GLN A 34 -6.08 -1.98 4.65
N VAL A 35 -5.54 -0.79 4.35
CA VAL A 35 -6.38 0.39 4.08
C VAL A 35 -7.05 0.20 2.73
N VAL A 36 -8.39 0.22 2.71
CA VAL A 36 -9.22 -0.03 1.52
C VAL A 36 -9.98 1.21 1.06
N SER A 37 -9.94 2.29 1.84
CA SER A 37 -10.50 3.58 1.45
C SER A 37 -9.79 4.69 2.22
N TRP A 38 -9.56 5.82 1.55
CA TRP A 38 -9.16 7.07 2.17
C TRP A 38 -9.77 8.23 1.38
N LYS A 39 -10.47 9.10 2.11
CA LYS A 39 -11.11 10.31 1.61
C LYS A 39 -10.62 11.51 2.41
N ASN A 40 -10.38 12.62 1.71
CA ASN A 40 -10.05 13.90 2.33
C ASN A 40 -11.31 14.59 2.90
N GLU A 41 -11.12 15.77 3.49
CA GLU A 41 -12.17 16.63 4.04
C GLU A 41 -13.26 17.01 3.00
N ARG A 42 -12.90 17.05 1.72
CA ARG A 42 -13.81 17.29 0.58
C ARG A 42 -14.54 16.03 0.10
N ARG A 43 -14.37 14.90 0.80
CA ARG A 43 -14.89 13.57 0.45
C ARG A 43 -14.36 13.01 -0.88
N GLU A 44 -13.27 13.58 -1.39
CA GLU A 44 -12.61 13.09 -2.60
C GLU A 44 -11.85 11.79 -2.28
N GLN A 45 -12.01 10.78 -3.13
CA GLN A 45 -11.29 9.53 -3.00
C GLN A 45 -9.81 9.72 -3.34
N LEU A 46 -8.93 9.20 -2.50
CA LEU A 46 -7.47 9.24 -2.70
C LEU A 46 -6.87 7.88 -3.06
N LEU A 47 -7.56 6.78 -2.73
CA LEU A 47 -7.12 5.42 -3.05
C LEU A 47 -8.01 4.76 -4.09
N TYR A 48 -7.39 4.15 -5.09
CA TYR A 48 -8.07 3.34 -6.08
C TYR A 48 -8.44 1.98 -5.49
N MET A 49 -9.67 1.56 -5.73
CA MET A 49 -10.15 0.21 -5.45
C MET A 49 -10.72 -0.38 -6.73
N SER A 50 -10.34 -1.62 -7.06
CA SER A 50 -10.93 -2.30 -8.19
C SER A 50 -12.41 -2.58 -7.92
N THR A 51 -13.26 -2.36 -8.93
CA THR A 51 -14.68 -2.71 -8.86
C THR A 51 -14.94 -4.21 -8.82
N LYS A 52 -13.92 -5.03 -9.14
CA LYS A 52 -13.95 -6.51 -9.04
C LYS A 52 -13.16 -7.04 -7.85
N ALA A 53 -12.71 -6.17 -6.94
CA ALA A 53 -11.94 -6.57 -5.77
C ALA A 53 -12.74 -7.55 -4.91
N GLN A 54 -12.12 -8.68 -4.56
CA GLN A 54 -12.67 -9.64 -3.61
C GLN A 54 -12.17 -9.28 -2.21
N MET A 55 -13.10 -9.00 -1.30
CA MET A 55 -12.80 -8.53 0.07
C MET A 55 -12.69 -9.68 1.07
N LYS A 56 -12.47 -10.91 0.59
CA LYS A 56 -12.48 -12.15 1.38
C LYS A 56 -11.34 -13.09 0.94
N PRO A 57 -10.91 -14.00 1.83
CA PRO A 57 -9.94 -15.04 1.48
C PRO A 57 -10.39 -15.89 0.28
N PRO A 58 -9.45 -16.55 -0.42
CA PRO A 58 -8.01 -16.60 -0.13
C PRO A 58 -7.18 -15.53 -0.87
N LYS A 59 -7.79 -14.74 -1.75
CA LYS A 59 -7.07 -13.81 -2.65
C LYS A 59 -6.84 -12.45 -2.01
N ALA A 60 -5.72 -11.81 -2.32
CA ALA A 60 -5.42 -10.47 -1.82
C ALA A 60 -6.40 -9.44 -2.41
N ILE A 61 -6.72 -8.40 -1.65
CA ILE A 61 -7.61 -7.33 -2.09
C ILE A 61 -6.93 -6.48 -3.18
N ARG A 62 -7.64 -6.23 -4.29
CA ARG A 62 -7.14 -5.39 -5.40
C ARG A 62 -7.47 -3.90 -5.19
N GLY A 63 -6.45 -3.13 -4.85
CA GLY A 63 -6.54 -1.68 -4.62
C GLY A 63 -6.20 -1.32 -3.17
N GLY A 64 -6.38 -0.07 -2.78
CA GLY A 64 -6.04 0.40 -1.44
C GLY A 64 -4.53 0.35 -1.20
N LEU A 65 -4.12 -0.07 0.00
CA LEU A 65 -2.72 -0.16 0.40
C LEU A 65 -2.31 -1.58 0.84
N PRO A 66 -2.22 -2.58 -0.07
CA PRO A 66 -1.79 -3.93 0.31
C PRO A 66 -0.38 -3.95 0.90
N ILE A 67 -0.20 -4.76 1.94
CA ILE A 67 1.09 -4.99 2.60
C ILE A 67 1.78 -6.21 1.98
N CYS A 68 3.00 -6.00 1.47
CA CYS A 68 3.87 -7.09 1.03
C CYS A 68 4.83 -7.45 2.17
N PHE A 69 4.73 -8.68 2.67
CA PHE A 69 5.64 -9.22 3.67
C PHE A 69 5.52 -10.75 3.67
N PRO A 70 6.63 -11.49 3.83
CA PRO A 70 8.02 -11.03 4.00
C PRO A 70 8.78 -10.90 2.68
N GLN A 71 8.06 -10.84 1.56
CA GLN A 71 8.63 -10.79 0.21
C GLN A 71 7.94 -9.72 -0.61
N PHE A 72 8.70 -9.02 -1.45
CA PHE A 72 8.15 -8.21 -2.54
C PHE A 72 8.31 -8.96 -3.87
N GLY A 73 7.36 -8.80 -4.79
CA GLY A 73 7.37 -9.47 -6.10
C GLY A 73 7.66 -10.96 -5.99
N ASN A 74 8.48 -11.46 -6.91
CA ASN A 74 9.02 -12.82 -6.92
C ASN A 74 10.52 -12.80 -6.60
N PHE A 75 10.94 -11.99 -5.63
CA PHE A 75 12.35 -11.85 -5.24
C PHE A 75 12.84 -12.99 -4.32
N GLY A 76 11.97 -13.88 -3.89
CA GLY A 76 12.31 -15.07 -3.11
C GLY A 76 11.40 -16.25 -3.45
N ALA A 77 11.42 -17.29 -2.60
CA ALA A 77 10.73 -18.55 -2.85
C ALA A 77 9.24 -18.54 -2.50
N LEU A 78 8.73 -17.48 -1.85
CA LEU A 78 7.33 -17.38 -1.47
C LEU A 78 6.45 -16.98 -2.65
N GLU A 79 5.14 -17.16 -2.49
CA GLU A 79 4.17 -16.58 -3.41
C GLU A 79 4.41 -15.07 -3.62
N ARG A 80 4.00 -14.59 -4.80
CA ARG A 80 4.22 -13.21 -5.20
C ARG A 80 3.72 -12.23 -4.13
N HIS A 81 4.61 -11.35 -3.67
CA HIS A 81 4.39 -10.35 -2.59
C HIS A 81 4.18 -10.93 -1.17
N GLY A 82 4.58 -12.18 -0.93
CA GLY A 82 4.42 -12.83 0.36
C GLY A 82 2.95 -13.05 0.71
N PHE A 83 2.69 -13.29 2.00
CA PHE A 83 1.39 -13.79 2.47
C PHE A 83 0.65 -12.83 3.41
N ALA A 84 1.27 -11.76 3.91
CA ALA A 84 0.65 -10.88 4.92
C ALA A 84 -0.71 -10.28 4.48
N ARG A 85 -0.83 -9.93 3.19
CA ARG A 85 -2.08 -9.43 2.55
C ARG A 85 -3.17 -10.49 2.34
N ASN A 86 -2.85 -11.77 2.59
CA ASN A 86 -3.74 -12.92 2.45
C ASN A 86 -4.13 -13.52 3.82
N ARG A 87 -3.81 -12.83 4.93
CA ARG A 87 -4.11 -13.27 6.30
C ARG A 87 -5.05 -12.30 6.98
N PHE A 88 -5.79 -12.79 7.97
CA PHE A 88 -6.48 -11.91 8.91
C PHE A 88 -5.52 -11.39 9.96
N TRP A 89 -5.61 -10.10 10.22
CA TRP A 89 -4.88 -9.41 11.27
C TRP A 89 -5.80 -9.24 12.47
N SER A 90 -5.20 -9.09 13.65
CA SER A 90 -5.91 -8.82 14.89
C SER A 90 -5.65 -7.38 15.35
N PHE A 91 -6.53 -6.85 16.20
CA PHE A 91 -6.21 -5.63 16.94
C PHE A 91 -4.99 -5.86 17.84
N ASP A 92 -4.10 -4.88 17.89
CA ASP A 92 -3.00 -4.87 18.84
C ASP A 92 -3.45 -4.19 20.13
N ASN A 93 -3.67 -4.98 21.18
CA ASN A 93 -4.14 -4.50 22.48
C ASN A 93 -3.01 -3.92 23.36
N ASP A 94 -1.75 -4.11 22.96
CA ASP A 94 -0.57 -3.60 23.66
C ASP A 94 0.40 -2.96 22.65
N PRO A 95 -0.01 -1.85 22.01
CA PRO A 95 0.82 -1.21 21.01
C PRO A 95 1.88 -0.35 21.72
N SER A 96 3.15 -0.49 21.33
CA SER A 96 4.21 0.32 21.95
C SER A 96 3.91 1.81 21.76
N PRO A 97 4.15 2.65 22.79
CA PRO A 97 3.80 4.06 22.76
C PRO A 97 4.53 4.76 21.61
N LEU A 98 3.80 5.57 20.87
CA LEU A 98 4.36 6.58 19.96
C LEU A 98 3.94 7.96 20.48
N PRO A 99 4.61 9.04 20.07
CA PRO A 99 4.28 10.38 20.56
C PRO A 99 2.78 10.66 20.42
N PRO A 100 2.13 11.22 21.45
CA PRO A 100 0.71 11.54 21.38
C PRO A 100 0.48 12.52 20.23
N ALA A 101 -0.27 12.09 19.22
CA ALA A 101 -0.71 12.97 18.16
C ALA A 101 -2.03 13.60 18.58
N ASN A 102 -2.01 14.93 18.77
CA ASN A 102 -3.23 15.68 19.01
C ASN A 102 -4.23 15.41 17.87
N GLN A 103 -5.44 14.96 18.23
CA GLN A 103 -6.58 14.78 17.33
C GLN A 103 -6.46 13.69 16.24
N GLN A 104 -5.55 12.72 16.38
CA GLN A 104 -5.39 11.64 15.41
C GLN A 104 -6.28 10.43 15.71
N SER A 105 -7.11 9.99 14.75
CA SER A 105 -7.80 8.69 14.82
C SER A 105 -6.86 7.59 14.36
N THR A 106 -6.68 6.56 15.17
CA THR A 106 -5.61 5.56 15.00
C THR A 106 -6.11 4.17 15.30
N VAL A 107 -5.68 3.18 14.51
CA VAL A 107 -5.82 1.74 14.81
C VAL A 107 -4.46 1.07 14.76
N ASP A 108 -4.22 0.17 15.70
CA ASP A 108 -3.06 -0.72 15.72
C ASP A 108 -3.49 -2.15 15.40
N LEU A 109 -2.80 -2.75 14.43
CA LEU A 109 -3.03 -4.12 14.00
C LEU A 109 -1.75 -4.96 14.14
N VAL A 110 -1.91 -6.26 14.38
CA VAL A 110 -0.82 -7.23 14.46
C VAL A 110 -1.14 -8.50 13.67
N LEU A 111 -0.12 -8.99 12.97
CA LEU A 111 -0.04 -10.31 12.36
C LEU A 111 1.12 -11.06 13.02
N LYS A 112 0.84 -12.26 13.56
CA LYS A 112 1.85 -13.15 14.14
C LYS A 112 2.00 -14.38 13.25
N SER A 113 3.20 -14.94 13.19
CA SER A 113 3.45 -16.22 12.53
C SER A 113 2.53 -17.31 13.11
N THR A 114 1.91 -18.09 12.22
CA THR A 114 1.14 -19.29 12.59
C THR A 114 1.91 -20.56 12.22
N GLU A 115 1.46 -21.73 12.71
CA GLU A 115 2.04 -23.02 12.31
C GLU A 115 2.03 -23.24 10.79
N ASP A 116 1.01 -22.74 10.09
CA ASP A 116 0.94 -22.83 8.62
C ASP A 116 1.96 -21.92 7.93
N ASP A 117 2.20 -20.73 8.48
CA ASP A 117 3.22 -19.83 7.93
C ASP A 117 4.62 -20.41 8.12
N LEU A 118 4.89 -21.08 9.25
CA LEU A 118 6.16 -21.75 9.53
C LEU A 118 6.48 -22.89 8.55
N LYS A 119 5.47 -23.49 7.90
CA LYS A 119 5.66 -24.52 6.86
C LYS A 119 6.24 -23.96 5.57
N ILE A 120 5.95 -22.69 5.25
CA ILE A 120 6.38 -22.05 4.00
C ILE A 120 7.51 -21.04 4.22
N TRP A 121 7.60 -20.46 5.42
CA TRP A 121 8.63 -19.52 5.82
C TRP A 121 8.98 -19.77 7.30
N PRO A 122 10.04 -20.55 7.59
CA PRO A 122 10.31 -21.12 8.92
C PRO A 122 10.93 -20.11 9.88
N HIS A 123 10.25 -18.99 10.09
CA HIS A 123 10.66 -17.91 10.97
C HIS A 123 9.46 -17.40 11.78
N SER A 124 9.62 -17.34 13.09
CA SER A 124 8.64 -16.73 13.99
C SER A 124 8.75 -15.21 13.98
N PHE A 125 7.63 -14.51 13.81
CA PHE A 125 7.62 -13.04 13.73
C PHE A 125 6.35 -12.43 14.32
N GLU A 126 6.44 -11.14 14.67
CA GLU A 126 5.27 -10.26 14.79
C GLU A 126 5.44 -9.08 13.83
N LEU A 127 4.48 -8.89 12.93
CA LEU A 127 4.35 -7.71 12.08
C LEU A 127 3.22 -6.84 12.64
N ARG A 128 3.56 -5.66 13.13
CA ARG A 128 2.62 -4.68 13.67
C ARG A 128 2.50 -3.51 12.73
N VAL A 129 1.30 -2.97 12.57
CA VAL A 129 1.06 -1.79 11.74
C VAL A 129 0.13 -0.85 12.47
N ARG A 130 0.59 0.39 12.68
CA ARG A 130 -0.25 1.50 13.10
C ARG A 130 -0.75 2.26 11.89
N ILE A 131 -2.06 2.46 11.79
CA ILE A 131 -2.70 3.28 10.75
C ILE A 131 -3.37 4.43 11.43
N SER A 132 -3.11 5.64 10.96
CA SER A 132 -3.60 6.84 11.62
C SER A 132 -3.95 7.94 10.61
N ILE A 133 -5.01 8.68 10.90
CA ILE A 133 -5.51 9.76 10.04
C ILE A 133 -5.57 11.07 10.80
N SER A 134 -5.10 12.12 10.13
CA SER A 134 -5.16 13.52 10.52
C SER A 134 -5.61 14.34 9.29
N PRO A 135 -5.99 15.63 9.44
CA PRO A 135 -6.41 16.45 8.30
C PRO A 135 -5.43 16.36 7.12
N GLY A 136 -5.91 15.91 5.96
CA GLY A 136 -5.12 15.78 4.73
C GLY A 136 -4.00 14.72 4.75
N LYS A 137 -3.85 13.90 5.79
CA LYS A 137 -2.72 12.98 5.94
C LYS A 137 -3.11 11.62 6.50
N LEU A 138 -2.74 10.56 5.78
CA LEU A 138 -2.75 9.17 6.23
C LEU A 138 -1.32 8.74 6.57
N THR A 139 -1.10 8.20 7.76
CA THR A 139 0.22 7.72 8.22
C THR A 139 0.15 6.25 8.58
N ILE A 140 1.12 5.48 8.07
CA ILE A 140 1.22 4.03 8.27
C ILE A 140 2.62 3.73 8.81
N ILE A 141 2.69 3.12 9.99
CA ILE A 141 3.95 2.81 10.67
C ILE A 141 4.03 1.31 10.87
N PRO A 142 4.75 0.58 10.00
CA PRO A 142 5.02 -0.84 10.16
C PRO A 142 6.18 -1.08 11.13
N ARG A 143 6.11 -2.17 11.89
CA ARG A 143 7.18 -2.67 12.78
C ARG A 143 7.25 -4.18 12.69
N VAL A 144 8.44 -4.72 12.45
CA VAL A 144 8.68 -6.16 12.46
C VAL A 144 9.50 -6.51 13.68
N ARG A 145 9.00 -7.45 14.49
CA ARG A 145 9.72 -8.04 15.61
C ARG A 145 10.12 -9.45 15.22
N ASN A 146 11.41 -9.73 15.27
CA ASN A 146 11.90 -11.11 15.23
C ASN A 146 11.60 -11.76 16.59
N THR A 147 10.76 -12.80 16.57
CA THR A 147 10.49 -13.65 17.74
C THR A 147 11.07 -15.05 17.58
N ASP A 148 11.79 -15.29 16.49
CA ASP A 148 12.52 -16.51 16.22
C ASP A 148 13.86 -16.52 16.98
N PRO A 149 14.36 -17.71 17.39
CA PRO A 149 15.69 -17.84 17.95
C PRO A 149 16.82 -17.42 17.00
N LYS A 150 16.57 -17.42 15.67
CA LYS A 150 17.55 -17.08 14.64
C LYS A 150 17.21 -15.76 13.96
N ALA A 151 18.24 -15.06 13.50
CA ALA A 151 18.06 -13.91 12.64
C ALA A 151 17.45 -14.33 11.29
N PHE A 152 16.57 -13.50 10.73
CA PHE A 152 16.02 -13.67 9.39
C PHE A 152 16.05 -12.35 8.62
N SER A 153 16.06 -12.46 7.30
CA SER A 153 15.90 -11.33 6.39
C SER A 153 14.49 -11.32 5.80
N PHE A 154 13.98 -10.13 5.52
CA PHE A 154 12.67 -9.94 4.93
C PHE A 154 12.66 -8.72 4.00
N MET A 155 11.65 -8.67 3.15
CA MET A 155 11.26 -7.48 2.41
C MET A 155 9.92 -6.99 2.94
N PHE A 156 9.75 -5.68 2.96
CA PHE A 156 8.49 -5.03 3.26
C PHE A 156 8.18 -3.99 2.19
N ALA A 157 6.93 -3.95 1.73
CA ALA A 157 6.47 -2.88 0.84
C ALA A 157 5.00 -2.55 1.09
N LEU A 158 4.64 -1.28 0.96
CA LEU A 158 3.26 -0.82 0.85
C LEU A 158 2.96 -0.58 -0.63
N ARG A 159 1.88 -1.18 -1.13
CA ARG A 159 1.47 -1.01 -2.52
C ARG A 159 0.40 0.08 -2.63
N ASN A 160 0.80 1.33 -2.81
CA ASN A 160 -0.15 2.44 -2.73
C ASN A 160 -0.91 2.62 -4.04
N TYR A 161 -2.09 2.01 -4.17
CA TYR A 161 -2.96 2.27 -5.33
C TYR A 161 -3.63 3.63 -5.16
N LEU A 162 -2.99 4.68 -5.70
CA LEU A 162 -3.53 6.03 -5.70
C LEU A 162 -4.62 6.15 -6.75
N TYR A 163 -5.73 6.78 -6.38
CA TYR A 163 -6.77 7.14 -7.33
C TYR A 163 -6.34 8.40 -8.06
N VAL A 164 -6.28 8.35 -9.39
CA VAL A 164 -5.96 9.49 -10.27
C VAL A 164 -7.10 9.70 -11.27
N SER A 165 -7.18 10.87 -11.91
CA SER A 165 -8.25 11.12 -12.90
C SER A 165 -8.06 10.31 -14.18
N ASP A 166 -6.92 10.52 -14.83
CA ASP A 166 -6.42 9.84 -16.01
C ASP A 166 -4.89 9.74 -15.90
N ILE A 167 -4.36 8.56 -16.16
CA ILE A 167 -2.94 8.26 -15.99
C ILE A 167 -2.06 9.03 -16.99
N SER A 168 -2.60 9.42 -18.16
CA SER A 168 -1.89 10.24 -19.14
C SER A 168 -1.60 11.66 -18.63
N GLU A 169 -2.40 12.16 -17.69
CA GLU A 169 -2.29 13.50 -17.09
C GLU A 169 -1.53 13.48 -15.74
N VAL A 170 -0.89 12.35 -15.41
CA VAL A 170 -0.16 12.16 -14.15
C VAL A 170 1.34 12.21 -14.40
N ARG A 171 2.02 12.96 -13.52
CA ARG A 171 3.49 12.98 -13.43
C ARG A 171 3.94 12.49 -12.05
N VAL A 172 5.00 11.69 -12.00
CA VAL A 172 5.68 11.35 -10.75
C VAL A 172 7.04 12.03 -10.72
N GLU A 173 7.26 12.86 -9.71
CA GLU A 173 8.49 13.65 -9.52
C GLU A 173 9.25 13.21 -8.25
N GLY A 174 10.57 13.43 -8.25
CA GLY A 174 11.50 13.01 -7.21
C GLY A 174 12.21 11.68 -7.50
N LEU A 175 12.10 11.18 -8.74
CA LEU A 175 12.72 9.93 -9.19
C LEU A 175 13.67 10.13 -10.39
N GLU A 176 13.88 11.38 -10.78
CA GLU A 176 14.73 11.79 -11.89
C GLU A 176 16.18 11.37 -11.61
N THR A 177 16.94 11.00 -12.65
CA THR A 177 18.36 10.62 -12.57
C THR A 177 18.68 9.37 -11.73
N LEU A 178 17.66 8.71 -11.17
CA LEU A 178 17.84 7.51 -10.36
C LEU A 178 17.93 6.26 -11.21
N ASP A 179 18.68 5.28 -10.69
CA ASP A 179 18.66 3.94 -11.24
C ASP A 179 17.36 3.22 -10.91
N TYR A 180 16.83 2.47 -11.86
CA TYR A 180 15.72 1.56 -11.66
C TYR A 180 15.97 0.19 -12.28
N LEU A 181 15.29 -0.82 -11.74
CA LEU A 181 15.16 -2.15 -12.33
C LEU A 181 13.82 -2.24 -13.05
N ASP A 182 13.83 -2.56 -14.33
CA ASP A 182 12.60 -2.70 -15.13
C ASP A 182 12.12 -4.17 -15.13
N ASN A 183 10.99 -4.43 -14.47
CA ASN A 183 10.43 -5.79 -14.38
C ASN A 183 9.89 -6.30 -15.74
N LEU A 184 9.60 -5.42 -16.70
CA LEU A 184 9.19 -5.80 -18.06
C LEU A 184 10.40 -6.23 -18.89
N MET A 185 11.59 -5.67 -18.60
CA MET A 185 12.87 -6.02 -19.22
C MET A 185 13.71 -6.95 -18.35
N ARG A 186 13.07 -7.96 -17.73
CA ARG A 186 13.75 -9.00 -16.92
C ARG A 186 14.64 -8.44 -15.78
N ARG A 187 14.28 -7.28 -15.22
CA ARG A 187 15.03 -6.54 -14.19
C ARG A 187 16.38 -6.02 -14.67
N GLU A 188 16.49 -5.71 -15.96
CA GLU A 188 17.60 -4.92 -16.46
C GLU A 188 17.61 -3.54 -15.78
N ARG A 189 18.82 -3.03 -15.56
CA ARG A 189 19.07 -1.77 -14.84
C ARG A 189 19.22 -0.64 -15.83
N PHE A 190 18.48 0.43 -15.60
CA PHE A 190 18.53 1.67 -16.37
C PHE A 190 18.63 2.86 -15.43
N THR A 191 18.90 4.04 -15.98
CA THR A 191 18.91 5.32 -15.26
C THR A 191 17.85 6.23 -15.87
N GLU A 192 16.96 6.78 -15.05
CA GLU A 192 15.90 7.69 -15.49
C GLU A 192 16.49 8.99 -16.04
N GLN A 193 16.06 9.38 -17.24
CA GLN A 193 16.55 10.57 -17.94
C GLN A 193 15.48 11.66 -18.06
N ALA A 194 14.21 11.31 -17.89
CA ALA A 194 13.13 12.28 -17.97
C ALA A 194 13.08 13.17 -16.72
N ASP A 195 12.62 14.41 -16.91
CA ASP A 195 12.41 15.38 -15.82
C ASP A 195 11.23 15.00 -14.88
N ALA A 196 10.40 14.05 -15.30
CA ALA A 196 9.37 13.40 -14.48
C ALA A 196 8.96 12.09 -15.14
N ILE A 197 8.43 11.15 -14.34
CA ILE A 197 7.84 9.93 -14.90
C ILE A 197 6.45 10.25 -15.43
N THR A 198 6.25 9.99 -16.73
CA THR A 198 4.95 10.02 -17.41
C THR A 198 4.57 8.61 -17.86
N PHE A 199 3.31 8.42 -18.26
CA PHE A 199 2.77 7.11 -18.64
C PHE A 199 2.23 7.13 -20.06
N ASP A 200 2.91 6.44 -20.96
CA ASP A 200 2.50 6.17 -22.35
C ASP A 200 2.31 4.67 -22.63
N GLY A 201 2.47 3.83 -21.60
CA GLY A 201 2.38 2.38 -21.68
C GLY A 201 2.43 1.69 -20.31
N GLU A 202 2.58 0.36 -20.34
CA GLU A 202 2.78 -0.44 -19.12
C GLU A 202 4.11 -0.06 -18.48
N ILE A 203 4.09 0.24 -17.18
CA ILE A 203 5.29 0.50 -16.37
C ILE A 203 5.29 -0.47 -15.19
N ASP A 204 6.44 -1.09 -14.91
CA ASP A 204 6.70 -1.88 -13.71
C ASP A 204 8.18 -1.71 -13.31
N ARG A 205 8.50 -0.57 -12.69
CA ARG A 205 9.88 -0.15 -12.40
C ARG A 205 10.13 -0.04 -10.90
N VAL A 206 11.26 -0.56 -10.44
CA VAL A 206 11.73 -0.44 -9.06
C VAL A 206 12.89 0.56 -9.01
N TYR A 207 12.63 1.77 -8.55
CA TYR A 207 13.65 2.81 -8.36
C TYR A 207 14.43 2.56 -7.08
N LEU A 208 15.75 2.68 -7.17
CA LEU A 208 16.70 2.37 -6.11
C LEU A 208 17.13 3.64 -5.38
N ASN A 209 17.34 3.55 -4.06
CA ASN A 209 17.87 4.65 -3.23
C ASN A 209 17.12 5.98 -3.40
N THR A 210 15.79 5.89 -3.43
CA THR A 210 14.91 7.03 -3.70
C THR A 210 14.85 7.99 -2.51
N PRO A 211 14.61 9.30 -2.75
CA PRO A 211 14.46 10.27 -1.68
C PRO A 211 13.29 9.93 -0.76
N THR A 212 13.23 10.60 0.38
CA THR A 212 12.16 10.39 1.37
C THR A 212 10.83 11.02 0.95
N LYS A 213 10.83 11.87 -0.09
CA LYS A 213 9.64 12.54 -0.63
C LYS A 213 9.52 12.27 -2.13
N ILE A 214 8.34 11.85 -2.57
CA ILE A 214 7.96 11.65 -3.97
C ILE A 214 6.62 12.36 -4.20
N ALA A 215 6.49 13.10 -5.29
CA ALA A 215 5.27 13.83 -5.63
C ALA A 215 4.55 13.17 -6.79
N ILE A 216 3.24 12.97 -6.65
CA ILE A 216 2.36 12.48 -7.71
C ILE A 216 1.43 13.63 -8.07
N ILE A 217 1.64 14.24 -9.24
CA ILE A 217 0.91 15.40 -9.73
C ILE A 217 -0.18 14.93 -10.68
N ASP A 218 -1.41 15.29 -10.39
CA ASP A 218 -2.61 14.98 -11.17
C ASP A 218 -3.14 16.32 -11.73
N HIS A 219 -2.78 16.59 -13.00
CA HIS A 219 -3.00 17.91 -13.62
C HIS A 219 -4.48 18.22 -13.82
N GLU A 220 -5.26 17.24 -14.25
CA GLU A 220 -6.70 17.41 -14.50
C GLU A 220 -7.46 17.75 -13.20
N ARG A 221 -7.11 17.12 -12.07
CA ARG A 221 -7.69 17.44 -10.76
C ARG A 221 -7.01 18.61 -10.04
N LYS A 222 -5.94 19.16 -10.61
CA LYS A 222 -5.16 20.27 -10.02
C LYS A 222 -4.73 19.97 -8.59
N ARG A 223 -4.17 18.78 -8.36
CA ARG A 223 -3.73 18.34 -7.03
C ARG A 223 -2.39 17.61 -7.08
N THR A 224 -1.74 17.56 -5.92
CA THR A 224 -0.52 16.78 -5.70
C THR A 224 -0.73 15.86 -4.51
N ILE A 225 -0.44 14.57 -4.68
CA ILE A 225 -0.34 13.60 -3.59
C ILE A 225 1.14 13.47 -3.25
N GLU A 226 1.51 13.78 -2.00
CA GLU A 226 2.89 13.68 -1.53
C GLU A 226 3.06 12.38 -0.74
N LEU A 227 3.96 11.51 -1.23
CA LEU A 227 4.40 10.33 -0.49
C LEU A 227 5.63 10.70 0.33
N ARG A 228 5.59 10.42 1.64
CA ARG A 228 6.74 10.52 2.54
C ARG A 228 7.08 9.16 3.12
N LYS A 229 8.35 8.78 3.08
CA LYS A 229 8.84 7.47 3.56
C LYS A 229 10.12 7.60 4.38
N GLU A 230 10.24 6.71 5.36
CA GLU A 230 11.42 6.52 6.21
C GLU A 230 11.69 5.02 6.32
N GLY A 231 12.95 4.61 6.35
CA GLY A 231 13.33 3.18 6.42
C GLY A 231 12.94 2.34 5.21
N MET A 232 12.47 2.96 4.12
CA MET A 232 12.13 2.31 2.85
C MET A 232 13.00 2.93 1.75
N PRO A 233 14.13 2.31 1.37
CA PRO A 233 15.10 2.93 0.45
C PRO A 233 14.65 2.94 -1.02
N ASN A 234 13.68 2.10 -1.40
CA ASN A 234 13.25 1.96 -2.80
C ASN A 234 11.80 2.42 -2.97
N ALA A 235 11.43 2.80 -4.19
CA ALA A 235 10.04 3.08 -4.58
C ALA A 235 9.69 2.32 -5.86
N VAL A 236 8.42 2.00 -6.07
CA VAL A 236 7.99 1.23 -7.24
C VAL A 236 6.94 2.01 -7.97
N VAL A 237 7.19 2.33 -9.23
CA VAL A 237 6.17 2.94 -10.10
C VAL A 237 5.58 1.84 -10.97
N TRP A 238 4.26 1.72 -10.94
CA TRP A 238 3.55 0.71 -11.70
C TRP A 238 2.21 1.21 -12.22
N ASN A 239 1.98 0.95 -13.50
CA ASN A 239 0.67 1.01 -14.11
C ASN A 239 0.56 -0.15 -15.10
N PRO A 240 -0.49 -1.00 -15.03
CA PRO A 240 -0.62 -2.15 -15.91
C PRO A 240 -0.91 -1.76 -17.37
N TRP A 241 -1.40 -0.55 -17.62
CA TRP A 241 -1.99 -0.17 -18.89
C TRP A 241 -3.14 -1.10 -19.31
N ASP A 242 -3.68 -0.89 -20.50
CA ASP A 242 -4.93 -1.55 -20.91
C ASP A 242 -4.78 -3.06 -21.10
N LYS A 243 -3.73 -3.50 -21.80
CA LYS A 243 -3.56 -4.91 -22.17
C LYS A 243 -3.34 -5.78 -20.93
N LYS A 244 -2.44 -5.38 -20.03
CA LYS A 244 -2.20 -6.12 -18.79
C LYS A 244 -3.43 -6.08 -17.89
N ALA A 245 -4.07 -4.91 -17.75
CA ALA A 245 -5.22 -4.78 -16.86
C ALA A 245 -6.36 -5.72 -17.24
N LYS A 246 -6.64 -5.89 -18.55
CA LYS A 246 -7.63 -6.87 -19.05
C LYS A 246 -7.30 -8.32 -18.69
N SER A 247 -6.01 -8.65 -18.53
CA SER A 247 -5.58 -9.99 -18.11
C SER A 247 -5.69 -10.23 -16.59
N ILE A 248 -5.88 -9.18 -15.80
CA ILE A 248 -6.00 -9.28 -14.34
C ILE A 248 -7.46 -9.51 -13.99
N ALA A 249 -7.79 -10.75 -13.61
CA ALA A 249 -9.17 -11.19 -13.39
C ALA A 249 -9.95 -10.34 -12.35
N ASP A 250 -9.27 -9.87 -11.31
CA ASP A 250 -9.85 -9.05 -10.24
C ASP A 250 -9.70 -7.53 -10.47
N MET A 251 -9.36 -7.10 -11.70
CA MET A 251 -9.28 -5.70 -12.09
C MET A 251 -10.55 -5.24 -12.84
N GLY A 252 -11.09 -4.11 -12.43
CA GLY A 252 -12.22 -3.45 -13.06
C GLY A 252 -11.86 -2.75 -14.38
N THR A 253 -12.85 -2.11 -15.00
CA THR A 253 -12.70 -1.41 -16.30
C THR A 253 -12.05 -0.04 -16.21
N ARG A 254 -11.92 0.54 -15.01
CA ARG A 254 -11.29 1.86 -14.77
C ARG A 254 -9.78 1.71 -14.57
N THR A 255 -9.10 1.26 -15.62
CA THR A 255 -7.69 0.87 -15.57
C THR A 255 -6.75 2.07 -15.61
N THR A 256 -7.20 3.18 -16.22
CA THR A 256 -6.49 4.47 -16.32
C THR A 256 -6.58 5.32 -15.05
N GLN A 257 -7.43 4.96 -14.08
CA GLN A 257 -7.66 5.78 -12.87
C GLN A 257 -6.82 5.34 -11.67
N GLN A 258 -5.70 4.67 -11.92
CA GLN A 258 -4.82 4.18 -10.86
C GLN A 258 -3.36 4.49 -11.17
N CYS A 259 -2.61 4.85 -10.14
CA CYS A 259 -1.16 4.90 -10.16
C CYS A 259 -0.67 4.17 -8.91
N TYR A 260 0.26 3.22 -9.05
CA TYR A 260 0.97 2.66 -7.89
C TYR A 260 2.35 3.32 -7.81
N VAL A 261 2.59 4.01 -6.70
CA VAL A 261 3.89 4.58 -6.30
C VAL A 261 4.24 4.11 -4.89
#